data_AF-A0A2W4QB02-F1
#
_entry.id   AF-A0A2W4QB02-F1
#
_cell.length_a   1.000
_cell.length_b   1.000
_cell.length_c   1.000
_cell.angle_alpha   90.00
_cell.angle_beta   90.00
_cell.angle_gamma   90.00
#
_symmetry.space_group_name_H-M   'P 1'
#
loop_
_entity.id
_entity.type
_entity.pdbx_description
1 polymer ?
#
loop_
_entity_poly.entity_id
_entity_poly.type
_entity_poly.pdbx_seq_one_letter_code
_entity_poly.pdbx_strand_id
1 'polypeptide(L)'
;MELPTQLARWLLKQLHLKFTFASRFGNPFKICYSTIKRDSNLLNSSEERSNRYDVEMALMKLVEAKVLRDFDRQTVFDDVNKRKIVEVIYLLHPAAEFVDEVRQANTRQKLEKK
;
A
#
# COMPACT_ATOMS: atom_id res chain seq x y z
N MET A 1 -7.67 -1.67 16.62
CA MET A 1 -7.99 -1.89 15.19
C MET A 1 -7.63 -3.32 14.83
N GLU A 2 -8.61 -4.17 14.56
CA GLU A 2 -8.36 -5.53 14.09
C GLU A 2 -8.23 -5.50 12.57
N LEU A 3 -7.00 -5.45 12.06
CA LEU A 3 -6.75 -5.66 10.64
C LEU A 3 -6.95 -7.16 10.36
N PRO A 4 -7.97 -7.55 9.58
CA PRO A 4 -8.40 -8.95 9.53
C PRO A 4 -7.40 -9.85 8.79
N THR A 5 -6.63 -9.31 7.86
CA THR A 5 -5.70 -10.09 7.03
C THR A 5 -4.25 -9.76 7.32
N GLN A 6 -3.39 -10.78 7.26
CA GLN A 6 -1.94 -10.61 7.40
C GLN A 6 -1.39 -9.66 6.33
N LEU A 7 -1.98 -9.69 5.12
CA LEU A 7 -1.61 -8.81 4.03
C LEU A 7 -1.93 -7.33 4.33
N ALA A 8 -3.11 -7.03 4.89
CA ALA A 8 -3.46 -5.66 5.28
C ALA A 8 -2.51 -5.12 6.37
N ARG A 9 -2.12 -5.97 7.34
CA ARG A 9 -1.12 -5.59 8.36
C ARG A 9 0.24 -5.30 7.76
N TRP A 10 0.67 -6.13 6.80
CA TRP A 10 1.93 -5.93 6.11
C TRP A 10 1.92 -4.64 5.28
N LEU A 11 0.84 -4.39 4.53
CA LEU A 11 0.65 -3.15 3.77
C LEU A 11 0.62 -1.92 4.67
N LEU A 12 -0.05 -1.98 5.82
CA LEU A 12 -0.03 -0.89 6.80
C LEU A 12 1.39 -0.58 7.28
N LYS A 13 2.18 -1.62 7.62
CA LYS A 13 3.58 -1.44 8.03
C LYS A 13 4.41 -0.79 6.91
N GLN A 14 4.22 -1.21 5.67
CA GLN A 14 4.90 -0.60 4.52
C GLN A 14 4.51 0.87 4.36
N LEU A 15 3.23 1.22 4.52
CA LEU A 15 2.77 2.61 4.51
C LEU A 15 3.47 3.41 5.61
N HIS A 16 3.44 2.96 6.86
CA HIS A 16 4.15 3.64 7.97
C HIS A 16 5.62 3.89 7.64
N LEU A 17 6.35 2.88 7.18
CA LEU A 17 7.75 3.04 6.81
C LEU A 17 7.92 4.09 5.71
N LYS A 18 7.15 3.99 4.62
CA LYS A 18 7.25 4.89 3.47
C LYS A 18 6.87 6.32 3.83
N PHE A 19 5.86 6.55 4.67
CA PHE A 19 5.47 7.89 5.12
C PHE A 19 6.48 8.52 6.09
N THR A 20 7.18 7.72 6.88
CA THR A 20 8.29 8.22 7.71
C THR A 20 9.45 8.72 6.86
N PHE A 21 9.74 8.07 5.73
CA PHE A 21 10.82 8.49 4.81
C PHE A 21 10.37 9.57 3.80
N ALA A 22 9.11 9.55 3.37
CA ALA A 22 8.55 10.54 2.48
C ALA A 22 8.14 11.78 3.28
N SER A 23 9.08 12.70 3.50
CA SER A 23 8.84 14.01 4.14
C SER A 23 7.79 14.89 3.43
N ARG A 24 7.23 14.46 2.29
CA ARG A 24 6.29 15.21 1.45
C ARG A 24 4.86 14.68 1.58
N PHE A 25 4.03 15.53 2.17
CA PHE A 25 2.58 15.38 2.29
C PHE A 25 1.89 15.32 0.93
N GLY A 26 0.84 14.49 0.82
CA GLY A 26 -0.14 14.56 -0.25
C GLY A 26 0.16 13.75 -1.52
N ASN A 27 1.35 13.16 -1.65
CA ASN A 27 1.64 12.33 -2.81
C ASN A 27 1.04 10.92 -2.63
N PRO A 28 0.32 10.41 -3.63
CA PRO A 28 -0.12 9.02 -3.62
C PRO A 28 1.09 8.09 -3.61
N PHE A 29 1.02 7.05 -2.78
CA PHE A 29 2.06 6.06 -2.68
C PHE A 29 1.90 5.03 -3.80
N LYS A 30 2.91 4.92 -4.67
CA LYS A 30 2.94 3.94 -5.75
C LYS A 30 3.61 2.66 -5.28
N ILE A 31 2.94 1.53 -5.45
CA ILE A 31 3.51 0.20 -5.19
C ILE A 31 3.17 -0.77 -6.32
N CYS A 32 4.16 -1.49 -6.81
CA CYS A 32 3.97 -2.51 -7.83
C CYS A 32 3.45 -3.82 -7.22
N TYR A 33 2.55 -4.49 -7.93
CA TYR A 33 2.05 -5.81 -7.56
C TYR A 33 3.19 -6.83 -7.44
N SER A 34 4.20 -6.78 -8.32
CA SER A 34 5.34 -7.71 -8.23
C SER A 34 6.13 -7.49 -6.94
N THR A 35 6.27 -6.25 -6.47
CA THR A 35 6.85 -5.94 -5.16
C THR A 35 5.99 -6.49 -4.03
N ILE A 36 4.67 -6.29 -4.07
CA ILE A 36 3.77 -6.85 -3.04
C ILE A 36 3.89 -8.37 -3.02
N LYS A 37 3.85 -9.03 -4.17
CA LYS A 37 3.99 -10.49 -4.30
C LYS A 37 5.31 -10.98 -3.73
N ARG A 38 6.41 -10.33 -4.10
CA ARG A 38 7.76 -10.68 -3.67
C ARG A 38 7.98 -10.48 -2.17
N ASP A 39 7.61 -9.32 -1.64
CA ASP A 39 7.93 -8.94 -0.26
C ASP A 39 6.87 -9.39 0.76
N SER A 40 5.61 -9.56 0.34
CA SER A 40 4.60 -10.12 1.25
C SER A 40 4.82 -11.61 1.46
N ASN A 41 5.20 -12.37 0.42
CA ASN A 41 5.24 -13.83 0.42
C ASN A 41 3.93 -14.50 0.95
N LEU A 42 2.83 -13.74 0.93
CA LEU A 42 1.50 -14.16 1.42
C LEU A 42 0.56 -14.57 0.27
N LEU A 43 0.95 -14.24 -0.97
CA LEU A 43 0.22 -14.59 -2.18
C LEU A 43 0.61 -16.01 -2.61
N ASN A 44 -0.17 -16.98 -2.15
CA ASN A 44 0.09 -18.41 -2.37
C ASN A 44 -0.79 -19.04 -3.47
N SER A 45 -1.72 -18.28 -4.07
CA SER A 45 -2.58 -18.82 -5.12
C SER A 45 -1.79 -18.98 -6.43
N SER A 46 -1.98 -20.09 -7.13
CA SER A 46 -1.40 -20.33 -8.46
C SER A 46 -1.93 -19.34 -9.51
N GLU A 47 -3.12 -18.78 -9.29
CA GLU A 47 -3.75 -17.82 -10.20
C GLU A 47 -3.45 -16.37 -9.80
N GLU A 48 -2.85 -15.62 -10.73
CA GLU A 48 -2.58 -14.18 -10.54
C GLU A 48 -3.85 -13.33 -10.40
N ARG A 49 -5.00 -13.84 -10.84
CA ARG A 49 -6.29 -13.15 -10.65
C ARG A 49 -6.73 -13.21 -9.19
N SER A 50 -6.64 -14.38 -8.56
CA SER A 50 -6.98 -14.54 -7.13
C SER A 50 -6.04 -13.71 -6.27
N ASN A 51 -4.73 -13.80 -6.52
CA ASN A 51 -3.75 -13.01 -5.77
C ASN A 51 -3.98 -11.49 -5.88
N ARG A 52 -4.41 -10.99 -7.05
CA ARG A 52 -4.78 -9.58 -7.21
C ARG A 52 -6.05 -9.24 -6.42
N TYR A 53 -7.04 -10.11 -6.44
CA TYR A 53 -8.25 -9.95 -5.64
C TYR A 53 -7.96 -9.91 -4.14
N ASP A 54 -7.04 -10.75 -3.64
CA ASP A 54 -6.60 -10.72 -2.24
C ASP A 54 -5.92 -9.39 -1.87
N VAL A 55 -5.10 -8.84 -2.77
CA VAL A 55 -4.50 -7.51 -2.61
C VAL A 55 -5.58 -6.43 -2.58
N GLU A 56 -6.51 -6.45 -3.53
CA GLU A 56 -7.63 -5.48 -3.61
C GLU A 56 -8.51 -5.55 -2.34
N MET A 57 -8.83 -6.75 -1.85
CA MET A 57 -9.55 -6.93 -0.58
C MET A 57 -8.76 -6.39 0.62
N ALA A 58 -7.45 -6.59 0.66
CA ALA A 58 -6.61 -6.06 1.73
C ALA A 58 -6.55 -4.52 1.70
N LEU A 59 -6.48 -3.93 0.51
CA LEU A 59 -6.53 -2.48 0.33
C LEU A 59 -7.89 -1.90 0.71
N MET A 60 -8.98 -2.55 0.33
CA MET A 60 -10.33 -2.14 0.70
C MET A 60 -10.52 -2.12 2.22
N LYS A 61 -9.98 -3.13 2.93
CA LYS A 61 -9.98 -3.16 4.40
C LYS A 61 -9.19 -2.00 5.02
N LEU A 62 -8.13 -1.53 4.37
CA LEU A 62 -7.38 -0.35 4.82
C LEU A 62 -8.18 0.95 4.60
N VAL A 63 -9.00 1.02 3.55
CA VAL A 63 -9.93 2.13 3.34
C VAL A 63 -11.01 2.12 4.42
N GLU A 64 -11.61 0.96 4.71
CA GLU A 64 -12.59 0.82 5.80
C GLU A 64 -11.99 1.19 7.18
N ALA A 65 -10.72 0.85 7.39
CA ALA A 65 -9.99 1.21 8.61
C ALA A 65 -9.58 2.69 8.67
N LYS A 66 -9.98 3.53 7.69
CA LYS A 66 -9.61 4.94 7.56
C LYS A 66 -8.10 5.21 7.49
N VAL A 67 -7.32 4.21 7.09
CA VAL A 67 -5.88 4.35 6.82
C VAL A 67 -5.68 4.97 5.44
N LEU A 68 -6.40 4.46 4.47
CA LEU A 68 -6.43 4.97 3.10
C LEU A 68 -7.74 5.73 2.87
N ARG A 69 -7.66 6.80 2.08
CA ARG A 69 -8.86 7.47 1.54
C ARG A 69 -9.41 6.66 0.37
N ASP A 70 -8.53 6.26 -0.54
CA ASP A 70 -8.87 5.58 -1.77
C ASP A 70 -7.63 4.87 -2.36
N PHE A 71 -7.83 4.01 -3.35
CA PHE A 71 -6.74 3.42 -4.10
C PHE A 71 -7.08 3.29 -5.59
N ASP A 72 -6.10 3.61 -6.42
CA ASP A 72 -6.19 3.48 -7.86
C ASP A 72 -5.39 2.27 -8.35
N ARG A 73 -5.88 1.60 -9.38
CA ARG A 73 -5.20 0.47 -10.02
C ARG A 73 -4.82 0.83 -11.44
N GLN A 74 -3.51 0.91 -11.69
CA GLN A 74 -2.95 1.15 -13.01
C GLN A 74 -2.30 -0.12 -13.56
N THR A 75 -2.82 -0.64 -14.66
CA THR A 75 -2.18 -1.73 -15.38
C THR A 75 -1.18 -1.16 -16.39
N VAL A 76 0.10 -1.52 -16.23
CA VAL A 76 1.17 -1.19 -17.16
C VAL A 76 1.22 -2.28 -18.23
N PHE A 77 0.98 -1.88 -19.46
CA PHE A 77 1.10 -2.74 -20.62
C PHE A 77 2.50 -2.60 -21.24
N ASP A 78 2.92 -3.65 -21.94
CA ASP A 78 4.17 -3.64 -22.70
C ASP A 78 4.05 -2.65 -23.86
N ASP A 79 5.08 -1.81 -24.02
CA ASP A 79 5.10 -0.77 -25.05
C ASP A 79 5.14 -1.37 -26.47
N VAL A 80 5.78 -2.54 -26.61
CA VAL A 80 5.92 -3.27 -27.87
C VAL A 80 4.70 -4.15 -28.14
N ASN A 81 4.19 -4.83 -27.12
CA ASN A 81 2.98 -5.64 -27.20
C ASN A 81 1.89 -5.12 -26.25
N LYS A 82 1.09 -4.14 -26.69
CA LYS A 82 -0.02 -3.53 -25.93
C LYS A 82 -1.10 -4.51 -25.41
N ARG A 83 -0.99 -5.80 -25.71
CA ARG A 83 -1.84 -6.90 -25.21
C ARG A 83 -1.24 -7.62 -24.00
N LYS A 84 0.05 -7.46 -23.72
CA LYS A 84 0.74 -8.09 -22.59
C LYS A 84 0.78 -7.13 -21.42
N ILE A 85 0.21 -7.54 -20.29
CA ILE A 85 0.34 -6.82 -19.03
C ILE A 85 1.75 -7.11 -18.51
N VAL A 86 2.57 -6.06 -18.35
CA VAL A 86 3.92 -6.17 -17.78
C VAL A 86 3.85 -6.11 -16.28
N GLU A 87 3.09 -5.15 -15.75
CA GLU A 87 3.00 -4.93 -14.31
C GLU A 87 1.67 -4.27 -13.93
N VAL A 88 1.28 -4.39 -12.66
CA VAL A 88 0.15 -3.66 -12.08
C VAL A 88 0.69 -2.76 -10.98
N ILE A 89 0.44 -1.47 -11.08
CA ILE A 89 0.80 -0.45 -10.10
C ILE A 89 -0.45 -0.07 -9.32
N TYR A 90 -0.36 -0.08 -8.00
CA TYR A 90 -1.38 0.45 -7.11
C TYR A 90 -0.96 1.82 -6.60
N LEU A 91 -1.85 2.79 -6.74
CA LEU A 91 -1.73 4.15 -6.25
C LEU A 91 -2.55 4.27 -4.98
N LEU A 92 -1.89 4.29 -3.83
CA LEU A 92 -2.55 4.35 -2.53
C LEU A 92 -2.65 5.81 -2.09
N HIS A 93 -3.88 6.29 -1.91
CA HIS A 93 -4.15 7.62 -1.41
C HIS A 93 -4.36 7.56 0.10
N PRO A 94 -3.41 8.03 0.92
CA PRO A 94 -3.55 7.98 2.37
C PRO A 94 -4.67 8.91 2.85
N ALA A 95 -5.35 8.53 3.93
CA ALA A 95 -6.28 9.42 4.60
C ALA A 95 -5.52 10.53 5.34
N ALA A 96 -6.10 11.73 5.40
CA ALA A 96 -5.48 12.87 6.08
C ALA A 96 -5.28 12.59 7.58
N GLU A 97 -6.24 11.91 8.22
CA GLU A 97 -6.18 11.51 9.63
C GLU A 97 -4.96 10.60 9.89
N PHE A 98 -4.75 9.61 9.04
CA PHE A 98 -3.62 8.70 9.14
C PHE A 98 -2.27 9.41 8.96
N VAL A 99 -2.17 10.31 7.96
CA VAL A 99 -0.95 11.09 7.73
C VAL A 99 -0.62 11.97 8.93
N ASP A 100 -1.64 12.58 9.54
CA ASP A 100 -1.46 13.40 10.73
C ASP A 100 -1.02 12.56 11.95
N GLU A 101 -1.61 11.38 12.14
CA GLU A 101 -1.22 10.45 13.20
C GLU A 101 0.26 10.02 13.06
N VAL A 102 0.67 9.60 11.86
CA VAL A 102 2.06 9.21 11.58
C VAL A 102 3.01 10.40 11.77
N ARG A 103 2.59 11.61 11.37
CA ARG A 103 3.37 12.84 11.58
C ARG A 103 3.55 13.14 13.07
N GLN A 104 2.49 13.09 13.86
CA GLN A 104 2.55 13.33 15.29
C GLN A 104 3.45 12.29 15.96
N ALA A 105 3.33 11.02 15.58
CA ALA A 105 4.20 9.94 16.06
C ALA A 105 5.68 10.18 15.72
N ASN A 106 5.98 10.59 14.48
CA ASN A 106 7.35 10.88 14.05
C ASN A 106 7.94 12.12 14.74
N THR A 107 7.12 13.16 14.98
CA THR A 107 7.53 14.36 15.72
C THR A 107 7.87 14.02 17.16
N ARG A 108 7.05 13.19 17.82
CA ARG A 108 7.32 12.67 19.18
C ARG A 108 8.62 11.86 19.23
N GLN A 109 8.81 10.94 18.28
CA GLN A 109 10.03 10.12 18.22
C GLN A 109 11.32 10.95 18.06
N LYS A 110 11.24 12.09 17.35
CA LYS A 110 12.38 13.00 17.18
C LYS A 110 12.69 13.80 18.44
N LEU A 111 11.68 14.09 19.26
CA LEU A 111 11.83 14.79 20.53
C LEU A 111 12.38 13.88 21.64
N GLU A 112 12.02 12.60 21.66
CA GLU A 112 12.52 11.62 22.64
C GLU A 112 13.99 11.21 22.42
N LYS A 113 14.55 11.43 21.23
CA LYS A 113 15.95 11.14 20.91
C LYS A 113 16.90 12.33 21.11
N LYS A 114 16.45 13.39 21.79
CA LYS A 114 17.20 14.64 21.98
C LYS A 114 17.40 14.92 23.46
#